data_AF-A0A973FLX7-F1
#
_entry.id   AF-A0A973FLX7-F1
#
_cell.length_a   1.000
_cell.length_b   1.000
_cell.length_c   1.000
_cell.angle_alpha   90.00
_cell.angle_beta   90.00
_cell.angle_gamma   90.00
#
_symmetry.space_group_name_H-M   'P 1'
#
loop_
_entity.id
_entity.type
_entity.pdbx_description
1 polymer ?
#
loop_
_entity_poly.entity_id
_entity_poly.type
_entity_poly.pdbx_seq_one_letter_code
_entity_poly.pdbx_strand_id
1 'polypeptide(L)'
;MITYARPRLITEDDKRYRAYVDGFKLQRKNNKAIRPPRQRDLFGGEAEAALRGWLAPQVALDERRIIEYEERRNKRASVKYREVDALSVDEREIWAFEFKASRTASALRRAVGQLQETRQILKLLRHSVRVTIMLVDTGIPASAAAIDALMAADRPPPRRPELLSEVLEALPILRLVDSLDVPGDSETIDVLRFSVDDIIALAGAENLHLDWADDDEEPEEEAAPRPASSLYASSGGDEPSDDDDNPLAAALRKAGL
;
A
#
# COMPACT_ATOMS: atom_id res chain seq x y z
N MET A 1 -20.88 10.22 6.53
CA MET A 1 -20.66 8.77 6.34
C MET A 1 -20.05 8.57 4.96
N ILE A 2 -18.99 7.78 4.85
CA ILE A 2 -18.38 7.42 3.55
C ILE A 2 -19.03 6.14 3.07
N THR A 3 -19.40 6.08 1.79
CA THR A 3 -19.88 4.85 1.16
C THR A 3 -19.15 4.61 -0.16
N TYR A 4 -18.97 3.35 -0.52
CA TYR A 4 -18.34 2.94 -1.77
C TYR A 4 -19.39 2.39 -2.73
N ALA A 5 -19.20 2.62 -4.03
CA ALA A 5 -20.11 2.14 -5.05
C ALA A 5 -19.37 1.82 -6.36
N ARG A 6 -20.02 1.00 -7.20
CA ARG A 6 -19.61 0.68 -8.57
C ARG A 6 -18.13 0.30 -8.73
N PRO A 7 -17.60 -0.64 -7.91
CA PRO A 7 -16.23 -1.06 -8.13
C PRO A 7 -16.08 -1.79 -9.45
N ARG A 8 -14.89 -1.68 -10.04
CA ARG A 8 -14.46 -2.42 -11.21
C ARG A 8 -12.98 -2.78 -11.05
N LEU A 9 -12.63 -4.02 -11.39
CA LEU A 9 -11.25 -4.44 -11.52
C LEU A 9 -10.77 -4.13 -12.94
N ILE A 10 -9.66 -3.41 -13.04
CA ILE A 10 -9.05 -2.99 -14.30
C ILE A 10 -7.55 -3.29 -14.31
N THR A 11 -6.98 -3.36 -15.51
CA THR A 11 -5.54 -3.46 -15.73
C THR A 11 -4.92 -2.07 -15.82
N GLU A 12 -3.58 -2.03 -15.80
CA GLU A 12 -2.80 -0.80 -15.97
C GLU A 12 -3.00 -0.13 -17.35
N ASP A 13 -3.50 -0.88 -18.34
CA ASP A 13 -3.78 -0.39 -19.68
C ASP A 13 -5.10 0.40 -19.79
N ASP A 14 -5.94 0.43 -18.75
CA ASP A 14 -7.19 1.19 -18.80
C ASP A 14 -6.92 2.69 -19.04
N LYS A 15 -7.54 3.23 -20.09
CA LYS A 15 -7.31 4.60 -20.56
C LYS A 15 -7.58 5.65 -19.48
N ARG A 16 -8.58 5.43 -18.62
CA ARG A 16 -8.94 6.39 -17.56
C ARG A 16 -7.92 6.36 -16.43
N TYR A 17 -7.49 5.15 -16.06
CA TYR A 17 -6.44 4.98 -15.07
C TYR A 17 -5.10 5.58 -15.55
N ARG A 18 -4.71 5.36 -16.80
CA ARG A 18 -3.50 5.98 -17.38
C ARG A 18 -3.57 7.51 -17.34
N ALA A 19 -4.70 8.11 -17.75
CA ALA A 19 -4.90 9.55 -17.67
C ALA A 19 -4.83 10.08 -16.23
N TYR A 20 -5.36 9.33 -15.26
CA TYR A 20 -5.26 9.66 -13.83
C TYR A 20 -3.79 9.66 -13.35
N VAL A 21 -3.02 8.62 -13.67
CA VAL A 21 -1.60 8.50 -13.33
C VAL A 21 -0.77 9.61 -13.98
N ASP A 22 -1.02 9.92 -15.25
CA ASP A 22 -0.29 10.96 -15.99
C ASP A 22 -0.57 12.36 -15.40
N GLY A 23 -1.81 12.65 -15.03
CA GLY A 23 -2.17 13.87 -14.30
C GLY A 23 -1.42 14.00 -12.97
N PHE A 24 -1.28 12.90 -12.23
CA PHE A 24 -0.55 12.87 -10.97
C PHE A 24 0.96 13.07 -11.16
N LYS A 25 1.57 12.44 -12.18
CA LYS A 25 2.97 12.65 -12.55
C LYS A 25 3.25 14.11 -12.88
N LEU A 26 2.35 14.78 -13.60
CA LEU A 26 2.47 16.19 -13.95
C LEU A 26 2.43 17.08 -12.70
N GLN A 27 1.49 16.83 -11.77
CA GLN A 27 1.43 17.55 -10.49
C GLN A 27 2.68 17.36 -9.64
N ARG A 28 3.23 16.13 -9.59
CA ARG A 28 4.48 15.85 -8.85
C ARG A 28 5.69 16.58 -9.44
N LYS A 29 5.84 16.59 -10.78
CA LYS A 29 6.91 17.33 -11.47
C LYS A 29 6.86 18.83 -11.17
N ASN A 30 5.66 19.38 -11.03
CA ASN A 30 5.47 20.80 -10.76
C ASN A 30 5.77 21.18 -9.29
N ASN A 31 5.70 20.21 -8.35
CA ASN A 31 5.67 20.50 -6.91
C ASN A 31 6.91 20.05 -6.10
N LYS A 32 7.95 19.40 -6.68
CA LYS A 32 9.12 18.96 -5.89
C LYS A 32 10.46 18.90 -6.63
N ALA A 33 11.52 19.28 -5.94
CA ALA A 33 12.87 18.77 -6.17
C ALA A 33 12.85 17.24 -5.94
N ILE A 34 13.05 16.45 -7.00
CA ILE A 34 13.04 14.99 -6.94
C ILE A 34 14.37 14.55 -6.31
N ARG A 35 14.33 14.14 -5.03
CA ARG A 35 15.44 13.39 -4.44
C ARG A 35 15.48 11.99 -5.08
N PRO A 36 16.66 11.40 -5.29
CA PRO A 36 16.77 10.00 -5.67
C PRO A 36 16.02 9.09 -4.69
N PRO A 37 15.46 7.95 -5.14
CA PRO A 37 14.88 6.96 -4.24
C PRO A 37 15.94 6.43 -3.28
N ARG A 38 15.54 6.15 -2.03
CA ARG A 38 16.42 5.52 -1.03
C ARG A 38 16.64 4.05 -1.41
N GLN A 39 17.75 3.44 -0.99
CA GLN A 39 18.00 2.02 -1.26
C GLN A 39 16.89 1.14 -0.70
N ARG A 40 16.36 1.49 0.48
CA ARG A 40 15.21 0.80 1.08
C ARG A 40 13.93 0.88 0.23
N ASP A 41 13.70 1.99 -0.46
CA ASP A 41 12.57 2.12 -1.39
C ASP A 41 12.75 1.20 -2.60
N LEU A 42 13.99 1.08 -3.10
CA LEU A 42 14.35 0.17 -4.19
C LEU A 42 14.15 -1.28 -3.78
N PHE A 43 14.68 -1.68 -2.62
CA PHE A 43 14.48 -3.03 -2.08
C PHE A 43 13.00 -3.37 -1.90
N GLY A 44 12.17 -2.41 -1.45
CA GLY A 44 10.73 -2.64 -1.31
C GLY A 44 10.09 -3.11 -2.61
N GLY A 45 10.43 -2.49 -3.74
CA GLY A 45 9.95 -2.89 -5.07
C GLY A 45 10.54 -4.22 -5.55
N GLU A 46 11.80 -4.50 -5.25
CA GLU A 46 12.47 -5.75 -5.61
C GLU A 46 11.91 -6.94 -4.83
N ALA A 47 11.69 -6.76 -3.52
CA ALA A 47 11.05 -7.73 -2.65
C ALA A 47 9.61 -8.01 -3.10
N GLU A 48 8.85 -6.98 -3.49
CA GLU A 48 7.53 -7.15 -4.11
C GLU A 48 7.60 -8.01 -5.38
N ALA A 49 8.53 -7.71 -6.28
CA ALA A 49 8.70 -8.47 -7.52
C ALA A 49 9.05 -9.95 -7.23
N ALA A 50 9.96 -10.19 -6.29
CA ALA A 50 10.37 -11.53 -5.87
C ALA A 50 9.19 -12.31 -5.26
N LEU A 51 8.45 -11.70 -4.34
CA LEU A 51 7.28 -12.31 -3.71
C LEU A 51 6.16 -12.58 -4.72
N ARG A 52 5.94 -11.68 -5.69
CA ARG A 52 4.96 -11.92 -6.76
C ARG A 52 5.35 -13.11 -7.62
N GLY A 53 6.65 -13.23 -7.96
CA GLY A 53 7.19 -14.37 -8.69
C GLY A 53 7.04 -15.69 -7.93
N TRP A 54 7.27 -15.68 -6.62
CA TRP A 54 7.05 -16.82 -5.74
C TRP A 54 5.56 -17.19 -5.58
N LEU A 55 4.68 -16.19 -5.53
CA LEU A 55 3.24 -16.38 -5.34
C LEU A 55 2.54 -16.93 -6.61
N ALA A 56 2.96 -16.48 -7.79
CA ALA A 56 2.35 -16.86 -9.08
C ALA A 56 2.19 -18.37 -9.35
N PRO A 57 3.15 -19.26 -9.03
CA PRO A 57 2.95 -20.71 -9.20
C PRO A 57 2.00 -21.34 -8.17
N GLN A 58 1.70 -20.66 -7.06
CA GLN A 58 0.86 -21.18 -5.98
C GLN A 58 -0.59 -20.73 -6.12
N VAL A 59 -0.81 -19.53 -6.67
CA VAL A 59 -2.13 -18.92 -6.80
C VAL A 59 -2.27 -18.34 -8.21
N ALA A 60 -3.41 -18.60 -8.86
CA ALA A 60 -3.71 -18.03 -10.17
C ALA A 60 -3.93 -16.50 -10.07
N LEU A 61 -2.90 -15.73 -10.36
CA LEU A 61 -2.94 -14.27 -10.25
C LEU A 61 -3.71 -13.63 -11.41
N ASP A 62 -4.50 -12.62 -11.08
CA ASP A 62 -5.23 -11.76 -12.00
C ASP A 62 -4.45 -10.47 -12.26
N GLU A 63 -4.36 -10.06 -13.52
CA GLU A 63 -3.66 -8.83 -13.92
C GLU A 63 -4.49 -7.57 -13.62
N ARG A 64 -5.79 -7.70 -13.35
CA ARG A 64 -6.71 -6.60 -13.03
C ARG A 64 -6.57 -6.13 -11.58
N ARG A 65 -5.34 -5.73 -11.24
CA ARG A 65 -4.90 -5.34 -9.89
C ARG A 65 -5.27 -3.91 -9.49
N ILE A 66 -5.96 -3.17 -10.34
CA ILE A 66 -6.41 -1.82 -10.04
C ILE A 66 -7.91 -1.87 -9.75
N ILE A 67 -8.30 -1.35 -8.60
CA ILE A 67 -9.68 -1.19 -8.16
C ILE A 67 -10.08 0.25 -8.49
N GLU A 68 -10.93 0.42 -9.51
CA GLU A 68 -11.68 1.65 -9.75
C GLU A 68 -12.94 1.61 -8.90
N TYR A 69 -13.26 2.69 -8.16
CA TYR A 69 -14.48 2.75 -7.34
C TYR A 69 -14.98 4.18 -7.16
N GLU A 70 -16.27 4.34 -6.90
CA GLU A 70 -16.88 5.61 -6.55
C GLU A 70 -16.90 5.76 -5.02
N GLU A 71 -16.17 6.74 -4.49
CA GLU A 71 -16.28 7.15 -3.09
C GLU A 71 -17.35 8.26 -2.99
N ARG A 72 -18.35 8.02 -2.15
CA ARG A 72 -19.42 8.98 -1.87
C ARG A 72 -19.25 9.55 -0.48
N ARG A 73 -19.15 10.88 -0.41
CA ARG A 73 -19.11 11.62 0.85
C ARG A 73 -20.11 12.77 0.77
N ASN A 74 -21.14 12.70 1.61
CA ASN A 74 -22.26 13.64 1.59
C ASN A 74 -22.94 13.67 0.21
N LYS A 75 -23.01 14.83 -0.45
CA LYS A 75 -23.58 14.98 -1.80
C LYS A 75 -22.54 14.90 -2.93
N ARG A 76 -21.26 14.64 -2.61
CA ARG A 76 -20.18 14.55 -3.58
C ARG A 76 -19.81 13.09 -3.82
N ALA A 77 -19.59 12.74 -5.08
CA ALA A 77 -19.09 11.45 -5.51
C ALA A 77 -17.82 11.67 -6.34
N SER A 78 -16.79 10.89 -6.07
CA SER A 78 -15.51 10.94 -6.78
C SER A 78 -15.05 9.54 -7.16
N VAL A 79 -14.60 9.37 -8.40
CA VAL A 79 -13.93 8.14 -8.82
C VAL A 79 -12.52 8.12 -8.25
N LYS A 80 -12.14 7.00 -7.65
CA LYS A 80 -10.82 6.73 -7.09
C LYS A 80 -10.26 5.44 -7.68
N TYR A 81 -8.95 5.35 -7.62
CA TYR A 81 -8.17 4.19 -8.05
C TYR A 81 -7.32 3.71 -6.88
N ARG A 82 -7.26 2.40 -6.68
CA ARG A 82 -6.37 1.76 -5.72
C ARG A 82 -5.68 0.58 -6.38
N GLU A 83 -4.37 0.55 -6.30
CA GLU A 83 -3.57 -0.61 -6.71
C GLU A 83 -3.44 -1.59 -5.55
N VAL A 84 -3.55 -2.88 -5.86
CA VAL A 84 -3.21 -3.99 -4.95
C VAL A 84 -2.02 -4.73 -5.53
N ASP A 85 -1.11 -5.17 -4.66
CA ASP A 85 0.19 -5.71 -5.09
C ASP A 85 0.02 -7.04 -5.83
N ALA A 86 -0.89 -7.89 -5.37
CA ALA A 86 -1.39 -9.03 -6.15
C ALA A 86 -2.87 -9.33 -5.86
N LEU A 87 -3.52 -9.97 -6.82
CA LEU A 87 -4.93 -10.32 -6.74
C LEU A 87 -5.13 -11.71 -7.35
N SER A 88 -5.95 -12.52 -6.72
CA SER A 88 -6.54 -13.72 -7.32
C SER A 88 -8.05 -13.57 -7.29
N VAL A 89 -8.70 -13.91 -8.40
CA VAL A 89 -10.14 -13.73 -8.57
C VAL A 89 -10.71 -15.00 -9.19
N ASP A 90 -11.65 -15.61 -8.48
CA ASP A 90 -12.46 -16.68 -9.03
C ASP A 90 -13.96 -16.32 -8.98
N GLU A 91 -14.83 -17.31 -9.24
CA GLU A 91 -16.27 -17.10 -9.23
C GLU A 91 -16.84 -16.82 -7.84
N ARG A 92 -16.17 -17.27 -6.77
CA ARG A 92 -16.67 -17.28 -5.39
C ARG A 92 -15.96 -16.27 -4.49
N GLU A 93 -14.69 -16.04 -4.73
CA GLU A 93 -13.80 -15.30 -3.84
C GLU A 93 -12.87 -14.35 -4.60
N ILE A 94 -12.52 -13.26 -3.93
CA ILE A 94 -11.35 -12.45 -4.26
C ILE A 94 -10.32 -12.63 -3.15
N TRP A 95 -9.09 -12.95 -3.51
CA TRP A 95 -7.97 -12.98 -2.59
C TRP A 95 -6.98 -11.88 -2.94
N ALA A 96 -6.94 -10.83 -2.11
CA ALA A 96 -6.02 -9.71 -2.26
C ALA A 96 -4.76 -9.91 -1.42
N PHE A 97 -3.62 -9.55 -2.00
CA PHE A 97 -2.33 -9.59 -1.32
C PHE A 97 -1.71 -8.21 -1.27
N GLU A 98 -1.15 -7.87 -0.11
CA GLU A 98 -0.40 -6.65 0.12
C GLU A 98 1.01 -7.03 0.58
N PHE A 99 2.03 -6.48 -0.06
CA PHE A 99 3.42 -6.73 0.26
C PHE A 99 3.98 -5.56 1.05
N LYS A 100 4.72 -5.89 2.11
CA LYS A 100 5.33 -4.88 2.99
C LYS A 100 6.72 -5.31 3.40
N ALA A 101 7.73 -4.57 2.96
CA ALA A 101 9.06 -4.62 3.57
C ALA A 101 9.11 -3.60 4.71
N SER A 102 9.35 -4.05 5.94
CA SER A 102 9.36 -3.16 7.11
C SER A 102 10.36 -3.60 8.18
N ARG A 103 10.90 -2.63 8.90
CA ARG A 103 11.70 -2.80 10.12
C ARG A 103 10.89 -2.65 11.40
N THR A 104 9.64 -2.20 11.28
CA THR A 104 8.76 -2.01 12.42
C THR A 104 7.48 -2.80 12.23
N ALA A 105 7.05 -3.49 13.29
CA ALA A 105 5.77 -4.18 13.30
C ALA A 105 4.58 -3.21 13.21
N SER A 106 4.76 -1.96 13.67
CA SER A 106 3.73 -0.93 13.65
C SER A 106 3.27 -0.54 12.23
N ALA A 107 4.04 -0.86 11.19
CA ALA A 107 3.62 -0.74 9.80
C ALA A 107 2.33 -1.54 9.51
N LEU A 108 2.13 -2.68 10.18
CA LEU A 108 0.91 -3.48 10.06
C LEU A 108 -0.34 -2.71 10.53
N ARG A 109 -0.21 -1.84 11.55
CA ARG A 109 -1.34 -1.03 12.03
C ARG A 109 -1.88 -0.11 10.94
N ARG A 110 -0.98 0.47 10.13
CA ARG A 110 -1.36 1.32 9.00
C ARG A 110 -1.96 0.49 7.86
N ALA A 111 -1.39 -0.69 7.59
CA ALA A 111 -1.89 -1.59 6.56
C ALA A 111 -3.31 -2.08 6.86
N VAL A 112 -3.63 -2.40 8.11
CA VAL A 112 -4.98 -2.88 8.51
C VAL A 112 -6.08 -1.93 8.06
N GLY A 113 -5.96 -0.63 8.31
CA GLY A 113 -7.00 0.33 7.92
C GLY A 113 -7.21 0.39 6.40
N GLN A 114 -6.11 0.40 5.64
CA GLN A 114 -6.15 0.41 4.18
C GLN A 114 -6.73 -0.89 3.60
N LEU A 115 -6.42 -2.03 4.22
CA LEU A 115 -6.88 -3.34 3.79
C LEU A 115 -8.33 -3.61 4.17
N GLN A 116 -8.81 -3.09 5.29
CA GLN A 116 -10.23 -3.10 5.63
C GLN A 116 -11.06 -2.30 4.62
N GLU A 117 -10.59 -1.12 4.22
CA GLU A 117 -11.22 -0.34 3.15
C GLU A 117 -11.23 -1.13 1.83
N THR A 118 -10.08 -1.70 1.45
CA THR A 118 -9.93 -2.52 0.25
C THR A 118 -10.91 -3.71 0.26
N ARG A 119 -10.99 -4.42 1.39
CA ARG A 119 -11.95 -5.52 1.59
C ARG A 119 -13.39 -5.04 1.44
N GLN A 120 -13.76 -3.91 2.02
CA GLN A 120 -15.12 -3.37 1.90
C GLN A 120 -15.49 -3.07 0.45
N ILE A 121 -14.57 -2.52 -0.33
CA ILE A 121 -14.79 -2.22 -1.76
C ILE A 121 -14.90 -3.53 -2.56
N LEU A 122 -13.99 -4.48 -2.34
CA LEU A 122 -14.01 -5.77 -3.03
C LEU A 122 -15.23 -6.62 -2.65
N LYS A 123 -15.77 -6.47 -1.43
CA LYS A 123 -17.01 -7.15 -0.98
C LYS A 123 -18.24 -6.76 -1.81
N LEU A 124 -18.18 -5.66 -2.57
CA LEU A 124 -19.23 -5.28 -3.52
C LEU A 124 -19.15 -6.05 -4.85
N LEU A 125 -18.01 -6.71 -5.13
CA LEU A 125 -17.78 -7.54 -6.32
C LEU A 125 -18.00 -9.04 -6.04
N ARG A 126 -17.60 -9.50 -4.85
CA ARG A 126 -17.76 -10.89 -4.37
C ARG A 126 -18.08 -10.91 -2.90
N HIS A 127 -18.87 -11.89 -2.45
CA HIS A 127 -19.22 -12.00 -1.04
C HIS A 127 -18.05 -12.43 -0.15
N SER A 128 -17.19 -13.33 -0.65
CA SER A 128 -15.96 -13.73 0.04
C SER A 128 -14.79 -12.88 -0.45
N VAL A 129 -14.07 -12.28 0.49
CA VAL A 129 -12.83 -11.56 0.21
C VAL A 129 -11.80 -11.92 1.29
N ARG A 130 -10.75 -12.63 0.89
CA ARG A 130 -9.58 -12.92 1.71
C ARG A 130 -8.52 -11.83 1.49
N VAL A 131 -7.82 -11.48 2.56
CA VAL A 131 -6.70 -10.54 2.48
C VAL A 131 -5.50 -11.11 3.21
N THR A 132 -4.34 -11.09 2.55
CA THR A 132 -3.08 -11.56 3.13
C THR A 132 -2.01 -10.48 2.99
N ILE A 133 -1.34 -10.17 4.09
CA ILE A 133 -0.12 -9.36 4.10
C ILE A 133 1.06 -10.32 3.97
N MET A 134 1.91 -10.11 2.97
CA MET A 134 3.22 -10.75 2.87
C MET A 134 4.26 -9.77 3.43
N LEU A 135 4.64 -9.99 4.68
CA LEU A 135 5.53 -9.12 5.44
C LEU A 135 6.97 -9.59 5.28
N VAL A 136 7.79 -8.80 4.58
CA VAL A 136 9.24 -8.95 4.57
C VAL A 136 9.82 -8.22 5.78
N ASP A 137 10.32 -9.00 6.72
CA ASP A 137 10.96 -8.52 7.91
C ASP A 137 12.39 -8.08 7.60
N THR A 138 12.63 -6.76 7.69
CA THR A 138 13.93 -6.13 7.44
C THR A 138 14.61 -5.65 8.73
N GLY A 139 14.17 -6.16 9.90
CA GLY A 139 14.78 -5.82 11.20
C GLY A 139 13.79 -5.54 12.33
N ILE A 140 12.61 -6.15 12.32
CA ILE A 140 11.67 -6.11 13.44
C ILE A 140 12.32 -6.81 14.64
N PRO A 141 12.42 -6.16 15.83
CA PRO A 141 13.03 -6.78 16.99
C PRO A 141 12.35 -8.09 17.37
N ALA A 142 13.14 -9.14 17.61
CA ALA A 142 12.64 -10.47 17.92
C ALA A 142 12.25 -10.65 19.39
N SER A 143 12.74 -9.79 20.30
CA SER A 143 12.51 -9.93 21.74
C SER A 143 12.62 -8.59 22.48
N ALA A 144 12.10 -8.54 23.70
CA ALA A 144 12.25 -7.39 24.58
C ALA A 144 13.73 -7.06 24.83
N ALA A 145 14.59 -8.07 24.99
CA ALA A 145 16.03 -7.86 25.15
C ALA A 145 16.68 -7.20 23.92
N ALA A 146 16.23 -7.56 22.71
CA ALA A 146 16.69 -6.90 21.48
C ALA A 146 16.22 -5.43 21.41
N ILE A 147 15.01 -5.14 21.88
CA ILE A 147 14.52 -3.76 22.02
C ILE A 147 15.37 -2.99 23.03
N ASP A 148 15.63 -3.57 24.20
CA ASP A 148 16.42 -2.92 25.25
C ASP A 148 17.84 -2.61 24.77
N ALA A 149 18.46 -3.56 24.06
CA ALA A 149 19.77 -3.36 23.43
C ALA A 149 19.74 -2.22 22.38
N LEU A 150 18.70 -2.18 21.55
CA LEU A 150 18.54 -1.12 20.54
C LEU A 150 18.30 0.26 21.19
N MET A 151 17.53 0.33 22.27
CA MET A 151 17.27 1.56 23.01
C MET A 151 18.48 2.02 23.84
N ALA A 152 19.41 1.12 24.16
CA ALA A 152 20.66 1.41 24.86
C ALA A 152 21.85 1.74 23.93
N ALA A 153 21.67 1.63 22.61
CA ALA A 153 22.71 1.95 21.63
C ALA A 153 23.07 3.43 21.64
N ASP A 154 24.26 3.79 21.12
CA ASP A 154 24.75 5.19 21.05
C ASP A 154 23.79 6.12 20.29
N ARG A 155 23.01 5.57 19.35
CA ARG A 155 21.97 6.25 18.60
C ARG A 155 20.68 5.41 18.63
N PRO A 156 19.86 5.52 19.68
CA PRO A 156 18.62 4.76 19.76
C PRO A 156 17.56 5.35 18.83
N PRO A 157 16.58 4.55 18.36
CA PRO A 157 15.45 5.08 17.61
C PRO A 157 14.64 6.06 18.48
N PRO A 158 13.97 7.06 17.88
CA PRO A 158 13.27 8.11 18.62
C PRO A 158 12.08 7.58 19.45
N ARG A 159 11.57 6.39 19.11
CA ARG A 159 10.50 5.71 19.84
C ARG A 159 10.86 4.23 19.99
N ARG A 160 10.49 3.65 21.13
CA ARG A 160 10.59 2.20 21.37
C ARG A 160 9.86 1.45 20.24
N PRO A 161 10.54 0.60 19.47
CA PRO A 161 9.87 -0.25 18.50
C PRO A 161 8.95 -1.26 19.19
N GLU A 162 7.87 -1.64 18.52
CA GLU A 162 6.97 -2.70 18.98
C GLU A 162 7.45 -4.06 18.46
N LEU A 163 7.31 -5.11 19.29
CA LEU A 163 7.45 -6.48 18.85
C LEU A 163 6.29 -6.86 17.92
N LEU A 164 6.52 -7.80 17.01
CA LEU A 164 5.44 -8.36 16.19
C LEU A 164 4.33 -8.97 17.06
N SER A 165 4.69 -9.68 18.13
CA SER A 165 3.73 -10.26 19.08
C SER A 165 2.86 -9.21 19.76
N GLU A 166 3.44 -8.08 20.20
CA GLU A 166 2.71 -6.96 20.81
C GLU A 166 1.70 -6.36 19.82
N VAL A 167 2.07 -6.22 18.55
CA VAL A 167 1.16 -5.70 17.51
C VAL A 167 0.04 -6.68 17.20
N LEU A 168 0.33 -7.98 17.09
CA LEU A 168 -0.67 -9.03 16.84
C LEU A 168 -1.66 -9.14 18.00
N GLU A 169 -1.20 -9.05 19.25
CA GLU A 169 -2.07 -9.03 20.44
C GLU A 169 -2.99 -7.80 20.44
N ALA A 170 -2.45 -6.63 20.08
CA ALA A 170 -3.22 -5.38 20.02
C ALA A 170 -4.19 -5.31 18.83
N LEU A 171 -4.02 -6.16 17.81
CA LEU A 171 -4.83 -6.19 16.59
C LEU A 171 -5.34 -7.61 16.32
N PRO A 172 -6.41 -8.06 17.02
CA PRO A 172 -6.96 -9.41 16.86
C PRO A 172 -7.47 -9.73 15.45
N ILE A 173 -7.63 -8.71 14.59
CA ILE A 173 -7.94 -8.91 13.17
C ILE A 173 -6.76 -9.53 12.41
N LEU A 174 -5.52 -9.38 12.89
CA LEU A 174 -4.35 -9.96 12.25
C LEU A 174 -4.14 -11.39 12.76
N ARG A 175 -3.92 -12.31 11.82
CA ARG A 175 -3.61 -13.71 12.11
C ARG A 175 -2.29 -14.08 11.45
N LEU A 176 -1.27 -14.34 12.25
CA LEU A 176 0.00 -14.88 11.74
C LEU A 176 -0.24 -16.32 11.23
N VAL A 177 0.19 -16.60 10.02
CA VAL A 177 0.10 -17.93 9.38
C VAL A 177 1.45 -18.34 8.82
N ASP A 178 1.71 -19.64 8.77
CA ASP A 178 2.98 -20.18 8.28
C ASP A 178 2.95 -20.53 6.78
N SER A 179 1.75 -20.64 6.17
CA SER A 179 1.60 -20.94 4.75
C SER A 179 0.27 -20.45 4.18
N LEU A 180 0.18 -20.43 2.84
CA LEU A 180 -1.03 -20.08 2.09
C LEU A 180 -2.13 -21.15 2.16
N ASP A 181 -1.77 -22.41 2.48
CA ASP A 181 -2.69 -23.54 2.56
C ASP A 181 -3.64 -23.48 3.76
N VAL A 182 -3.34 -22.61 4.72
CA VAL A 182 -4.23 -22.37 5.86
C VAL A 182 -5.56 -21.82 5.34
N PRO A 183 -6.71 -22.42 5.73
CA PRO A 183 -8.01 -21.92 5.33
C PRO A 183 -8.16 -20.44 5.66
N GLY A 184 -8.59 -19.67 4.65
CA GLY A 184 -8.85 -18.25 4.80
C GLY A 184 -10.03 -17.98 5.73
N ASP A 185 -9.97 -16.84 6.42
CA ASP A 185 -11.10 -16.29 7.15
C ASP A 185 -11.41 -14.89 6.62
N SER A 186 -12.66 -14.68 6.23
CA SER A 186 -13.14 -13.43 5.63
C SER A 186 -13.16 -12.23 6.60
N GLU A 187 -13.03 -12.49 7.90
CA GLU A 187 -13.08 -11.46 8.94
C GLU A 187 -11.68 -11.09 9.47
N THR A 188 -10.68 -11.95 9.35
CA THR A 188 -9.28 -11.68 9.72
C THR A 188 -8.39 -11.36 8.51
N ILE A 189 -7.21 -10.81 8.74
CA ILE A 189 -6.17 -10.54 7.76
C ILE A 189 -5.01 -11.47 8.08
N ASP A 190 -4.69 -12.36 7.15
CA ASP A 190 -3.55 -13.25 7.31
C ASP A 190 -2.25 -12.47 7.16
N VAL A 191 -1.24 -12.80 7.96
CA VAL A 191 0.11 -12.26 7.85
C VAL A 191 1.04 -13.44 7.61
N LEU A 192 1.72 -13.47 6.47
CA LEU A 192 2.78 -14.43 6.15
C LEU A 192 4.11 -13.69 6.22
N ARG A 193 5.02 -14.14 7.09
CA ARG A 193 6.30 -13.47 7.33
C ARG A 193 7.41 -14.12 6.52
N PHE A 194 8.22 -13.28 5.88
CA PHE A 194 9.45 -13.63 5.18
C PHE A 194 10.61 -12.89 5.84
N SER A 195 11.76 -13.53 5.96
CA SER A 195 13.03 -12.89 6.29
C SER A 195 13.69 -12.28 5.06
N VAL A 196 14.70 -11.43 5.24
CA VAL A 196 15.54 -10.96 4.13
C VAL A 196 16.24 -12.13 3.44
N ASP A 197 16.67 -13.14 4.20
CA ASP A 197 17.30 -14.36 3.65
C ASP A 197 16.35 -15.12 2.72
N ASP A 198 15.05 -15.18 3.06
CA ASP A 198 14.04 -15.76 2.18
C ASP A 198 13.95 -14.99 0.86
N ILE A 199 13.98 -13.65 0.89
CA ILE A 199 13.95 -12.83 -0.32
C ILE A 199 15.23 -13.00 -1.14
N ILE A 200 16.39 -13.08 -0.49
CA ILE A 200 17.67 -13.38 -1.16
C ILE A 200 17.60 -14.75 -1.84
N ALA A 201 17.03 -15.75 -1.19
CA ALA A 201 16.86 -17.09 -1.77
C ALA A 201 15.92 -17.08 -2.99
N LEU A 202 14.94 -16.17 -3.05
CA LEU A 202 14.01 -16.02 -4.16
C LEU A 202 14.59 -15.24 -5.35
N ALA A 203 15.29 -14.15 -5.09
CA ALA A 203 15.71 -13.20 -6.12
C ALA A 203 17.20 -13.30 -6.50
N GLY A 204 18.05 -13.87 -5.64
CA GLY A 204 19.51 -13.72 -5.73
C GLY A 204 19.98 -12.38 -5.16
N ALA A 205 21.04 -12.39 -4.36
CA ALA A 205 21.54 -11.19 -3.67
C ALA A 205 21.98 -10.08 -4.65
N GLU A 206 22.48 -10.45 -5.82
CA GLU A 206 22.92 -9.54 -6.88
C GLU A 206 21.79 -8.72 -7.51
N ASN A 207 20.53 -9.13 -7.29
CA ASN A 207 19.34 -8.44 -7.80
C ASN A 207 18.65 -7.58 -6.73
N LEU A 208 19.28 -7.41 -5.57
CA LEU A 208 18.71 -6.74 -4.41
C LEU A 208 19.62 -5.61 -3.92
N HIS A 209 19.02 -4.45 -3.62
CA HIS A 209 19.70 -3.36 -2.92
C HIS A 209 19.74 -3.65 -1.43
N LEU A 210 20.77 -4.37 -0.96
CA LEU A 210 20.90 -4.77 0.45
C LEU A 210 21.67 -3.78 1.33
N ASP A 211 22.36 -2.80 0.72
CA ASP A 211 23.24 -1.86 1.42
C ASP A 211 22.50 -0.61 1.91
N TRP A 212 21.45 -0.82 2.70
CA TRP A 212 20.62 0.25 3.28
C TRP A 212 21.08 0.66 4.69
N ALA A 213 22.30 0.29 5.10
CA ALA A 213 22.85 0.68 6.41
C ALA A 213 23.05 2.21 6.49
N ASP A 214 23.41 2.85 5.37
CA ASP A 214 23.61 4.31 5.29
C ASP A 214 22.28 5.08 5.25
N ASP A 215 21.21 4.48 4.71
CA ASP A 215 19.84 5.05 4.78
C ASP A 215 19.36 5.19 6.23
N ASP A 216 19.99 4.48 7.18
CA ASP A 216 19.64 4.46 8.59
C ASP A 216 20.27 5.61 9.40
N GLU A 217 21.22 6.36 8.81
CA GLU A 217 21.85 7.52 9.44
C GLU A 217 21.04 8.82 9.24
N GLU A 218 20.22 8.89 8.20
CA GLU A 218 19.31 10.02 8.00
C GLU A 218 18.07 9.83 8.89
N PRO A 219 17.78 10.74 9.85
CA PRO A 219 16.56 10.65 10.61
C PRO A 219 15.37 10.56 9.66
N GLU A 220 14.45 9.62 9.92
CA GLU A 220 13.09 9.72 9.40
C GLU A 220 12.56 11.06 9.92
N GLU A 221 12.66 12.11 9.09
CA GLU A 221 12.02 13.40 9.39
C GLU A 221 10.58 13.05 9.76
N GLU A 222 10.16 13.42 10.98
CA GLU A 222 8.76 13.30 11.37
C GLU A 222 7.96 13.84 10.21
N ALA A 223 7.24 12.96 9.52
CA ALA A 223 6.43 13.38 8.40
C ALA A 223 5.55 14.50 8.96
N ALA A 224 5.84 15.75 8.55
CA ALA A 224 5.14 16.93 9.04
C ALA A 224 3.67 16.55 9.10
N PRO A 225 2.98 16.75 10.25
CA PRO A 225 1.67 16.17 10.49
C PRO A 225 0.88 16.39 9.23
N ARG A 226 0.58 15.29 8.51
CA ARG A 226 -0.19 15.41 7.28
C ARG A 226 -1.40 16.22 7.71
N PRO A 227 -1.73 17.34 7.03
CA PRO A 227 -2.92 18.10 7.38
C PRO A 227 -4.05 17.09 7.59
N ALA A 228 -4.86 17.28 8.63
CA ALA A 228 -5.89 16.35 9.12
C ALA A 228 -7.04 16.17 8.11
N SER A 229 -6.64 15.75 6.93
CA SER A 229 -7.34 15.69 5.69
C SER A 229 -6.50 14.71 4.84
N SER A 230 -6.96 13.47 4.78
CA SER A 230 -6.76 12.69 3.56
C SER A 230 -7.52 13.43 2.44
N LEU A 231 -6.94 14.54 1.98
CA LEU A 231 -7.36 15.37 0.86
C LEU A 231 -6.28 15.23 -0.21
N TYR A 232 -6.18 14.03 -0.79
CA TYR A 232 -5.70 13.91 -2.17
C TYR A 232 -6.73 13.13 -2.98
N ALA A 233 -7.97 13.60 -2.87
CA ALA A 233 -9.06 13.45 -3.80
C ALA A 233 -10.02 14.64 -3.57
N SER A 234 -9.65 15.80 -4.10
CA SER A 234 -10.57 16.92 -4.27
C SER A 234 -10.02 17.83 -5.36
N SER A 235 -10.43 17.59 -6.60
CA SER A 235 -10.70 18.72 -7.48
C SER A 235 -11.98 19.39 -6.96
N GLY A 236 -11.86 20.61 -6.44
CA GLY A 236 -12.94 21.60 -6.47
C GLY A 236 -13.65 21.95 -5.15
N GLY A 237 -13.65 23.26 -4.87
CA GLY A 237 -14.58 23.99 -3.99
C GLY A 237 -13.94 24.42 -2.67
N ASP A 238 -13.92 25.70 -2.28
CA ASP A 238 -14.92 26.78 -2.45
C ASP A 238 -14.19 28.14 -2.62
N GLU A 239 -14.59 29.15 -3.41
CA GLU A 239 -15.85 29.93 -3.50
C GLU A 239 -15.92 30.71 -4.85
N PRO A 240 -17.03 31.39 -5.23
CA PRO A 240 -17.31 31.77 -6.62
C PRO A 240 -16.49 32.99 -7.05
N SER A 241 -15.49 32.79 -7.90
CA SER A 241 -14.91 33.85 -8.72
C SER A 241 -15.07 33.47 -10.19
N ASP A 242 -15.84 34.28 -10.92
CA ASP A 242 -16.04 34.33 -12.36
C ASP A 242 -15.38 33.21 -13.20
N ASP A 243 -16.25 32.34 -13.71
CA ASP A 243 -16.00 31.08 -14.41
C ASP A 243 -15.35 31.21 -15.81
N ASP A 244 -14.65 32.30 -16.12
CA ASP A 244 -14.18 32.57 -17.50
C ASP A 244 -12.67 32.44 -17.76
N ASP A 245 -11.81 32.24 -16.76
CA ASP A 245 -10.34 32.22 -16.98
C ASP A 245 -9.63 30.90 -16.58
N ASN A 246 -10.30 29.73 -16.71
CA ASN A 246 -9.60 28.45 -16.56
C ASN A 246 -8.98 27.97 -17.89
N PRO A 247 -7.64 27.98 -18.05
CA PRO A 247 -6.97 27.57 -19.29
C PRO A 247 -7.22 26.10 -19.68
N LEU A 248 -7.57 25.25 -18.70
CA LEU A 248 -7.93 23.86 -18.93
C LEU A 248 -9.33 23.73 -19.57
N ALA A 249 -10.28 24.57 -19.15
CA ALA A 249 -11.64 24.59 -19.71
C ALA A 249 -11.65 25.15 -21.14
N ALA A 250 -10.78 26.12 -21.44
CA ALA A 250 -10.58 26.65 -22.79
C ALA A 250 -9.95 25.59 -23.72
N ALA A 251 -9.01 24.79 -23.22
CA ALA A 251 -8.37 23.71 -23.98
C ALA A 251 -9.35 22.58 -24.34
N LEU A 252 -10.25 22.22 -23.42
CA LEU A 252 -11.27 21.18 -23.66
C LEU A 252 -12.34 21.63 -24.67
N ARG A 253 -12.82 22.88 -24.56
CA ARG A 253 -13.74 23.47 -25.57
C ARG A 253 -13.12 23.52 -26.97
N LYS A 254 -11.84 23.86 -27.08
CA LYS A 254 -11.12 23.90 -28.37
C LYS A 254 -10.90 22.51 -28.97
N ALA A 255 -10.92 21.46 -28.16
CA ALA A 255 -10.81 20.07 -28.58
C ALA A 255 -12.18 19.41 -28.93
N GLY A 256 -13.30 20.12 -28.77
CA GLY A 256 -14.63 19.61 -29.09
C GLY A 256 -15.10 18.48 -28.18
N LEU A 257 -14.62 18.44 -26.93
CA LEU A 257 -15.03 17.52 -25.86
C LEU A 257 -15.84 18.27 -24.80
#